data_AF-A0A8C7F7H0-F1
#
_entry.id   AF-A0A8C7F7H0-F1
#
_cell.length_a   1.000
_cell.length_b   1.000
_cell.length_c   1.000
_cell.angle_alpha   90.00
_cell.angle_beta   90.00
_cell.angle_gamma   90.00
#
_symmetry.space_group_name_H-M   'P 1'
#
loop_
_entity.id
_entity.type
_entity.pdbx_description
1 polymer ?
#
loop_
_entity_poly.entity_id
_entity_poly.type
_entity_poly.pdbx_seq_one_letter_code
_entity_poly.pdbx_strand_id
1 'polypeptide(L)'
;MAMAAEPVPDAVWDERQAYEELLYWDSLIQRGHRLLPHDFDRYEELRYWYDCLCYEEELRQYDEYIAAIQEIEENRPQTEAPPVRTPPMRIFVSDDRHMMAKHAAVYPSSEELEAVQTVISHVECALKTVSDLLDVEAGVGVAPVPVEGAEKSEVAPPPERILRGVMRVGLVAKGLLLKGDMDLELVLLCTEKPTVTLLKKVAENLSTQIEVVYLFR
;
A
#
# COMPACT_ATOMS: atom_id res chain seq x y z
N MET A 1 69.63 13.87 -8.63
CA MET A 1 69.07 13.91 -7.27
C MET A 1 67.57 14.08 -7.40
N ALA A 2 66.84 12.97 -7.48
CA ALA A 2 65.38 12.97 -7.42
C ALA A 2 65.02 12.70 -5.95
N MET A 3 64.32 13.63 -5.31
CA MET A 3 63.82 13.44 -3.94
C MET A 3 62.70 12.41 -4.01
N ALA A 4 62.94 11.24 -3.44
CA ALA A 4 61.91 10.23 -3.25
C ALA A 4 60.87 10.81 -2.29
N ALA A 5 59.62 10.91 -2.75
CA ALA A 5 58.50 11.17 -1.87
C ALA A 5 58.35 9.95 -0.95
N GLU A 6 58.44 10.17 0.36
CA GLU A 6 58.20 9.14 1.36
C GLU A 6 56.73 8.69 1.27
N PRO A 7 56.45 7.37 1.39
CA PRO A 7 55.08 6.89 1.43
C PRO A 7 54.42 7.40 2.72
N VAL A 8 53.32 8.14 2.55
CA VAL A 8 52.43 8.51 3.67
C VAL A 8 51.95 7.21 4.30
N PRO A 9 52.05 7.02 5.63
CA PRO A 9 51.63 5.79 6.27
C PRO A 9 50.12 5.63 6.06
N ASP A 10 49.70 4.53 5.44
CA ASP A 10 48.30 4.13 5.36
C ASP A 10 47.73 4.12 6.78
N ALA A 11 46.88 5.08 7.09
CA ALA A 11 46.03 5.01 8.27
C ALA A 11 45.05 3.86 8.01
N VAL A 12 45.47 2.64 8.35
CA VAL A 12 44.61 1.46 8.36
C VAL A 12 43.65 1.64 9.52
N TRP A 13 42.59 2.39 9.28
CA TRP A 13 41.48 2.47 10.22
C TRP A 13 40.79 1.10 10.25
N ASP A 14 40.58 0.58 11.45
CA ASP A 14 39.73 -0.59 11.68
C ASP A 14 38.26 -0.11 11.57
N GLU A 15 37.44 -0.76 10.74
CA GLU A 15 36.08 -0.32 10.38
C GLU A 15 35.23 0.03 11.61
N ARG A 16 35.34 -0.80 12.65
CA ARG A 16 34.61 -0.61 13.90
C ARG A 16 35.09 0.62 14.67
N GLN A 17 36.40 0.85 14.68
CA GLN A 17 37.00 1.99 15.37
C GLN A 17 36.70 3.29 14.62
N ALA A 18 36.74 3.27 13.29
CA ALA A 18 36.33 4.39 12.44
C ALA A 18 34.87 4.79 12.69
N TYR A 19 33.97 3.81 12.77
CA TYR A 19 32.56 4.04 13.05
C TYR A 19 32.32 4.65 14.44
N GLU A 20 32.98 4.12 15.47
CA GLU A 20 32.89 4.65 16.84
C GLU A 20 33.44 6.09 16.93
N GLU A 21 34.53 6.39 16.20
CA GLU A 21 35.13 7.72 16.14
C GLU A 21 34.25 8.71 15.35
N LEU A 22 33.64 8.31 14.23
CA LEU A 22 32.68 9.13 13.49
C LEU A 22 31.44 9.48 14.32
N LEU A 23 30.89 8.51 15.07
CA LEU A 23 29.78 8.73 16.01
C LEU A 23 30.15 9.72 17.12
N TYR A 24 31.38 9.63 17.63
CA TYR A 24 31.89 10.57 18.62
C TYR A 24 31.93 11.99 18.06
N TRP A 25 32.49 12.18 16.86
CA TRP A 25 32.55 13.49 16.21
C TRP A 25 31.16 14.04 15.88
N ASP A 26 30.25 13.21 15.35
CA ASP A 26 28.87 13.61 15.07
C ASP A 26 28.14 14.06 16.35
N SER A 27 28.33 13.34 17.46
CA SER A 27 27.75 13.72 18.76
C SER A 27 28.26 15.07 19.29
N LEU A 28 29.51 15.42 19.00
CA LEU A 28 30.09 16.72 19.38
C LEU A 28 29.55 17.86 18.50
N ILE A 29 29.44 17.62 17.19
CA ILE A 29 28.90 18.57 16.22
C ILE A 29 27.43 18.87 16.52
N GLN A 30 26.62 17.85 16.83
CA GLN A 30 25.20 17.99 17.20
C GLN A 30 24.99 18.79 18.50
N ARG A 31 25.94 18.69 19.44
CA ARG A 31 25.95 19.49 20.68
C ARG A 31 26.43 20.94 20.45
N GLY A 32 26.77 21.31 19.22
CA GLY A 32 27.17 22.66 18.84
C GLY A 32 28.65 22.98 19.05
N HIS A 33 29.50 21.97 19.29
CA HIS A 33 30.95 22.19 19.38
C HIS A 33 31.55 22.40 17.98
N ARG A 34 32.32 23.48 17.81
CA ARG A 34 33.17 23.65 16.62
C ARG A 34 34.47 22.90 16.82
N LEU A 35 34.75 22.00 15.90
CA LEU A 35 36.02 21.27 15.83
C LEU A 35 37.15 22.25 15.51
N LEU A 36 38.33 22.01 16.07
CA LEU A 36 39.53 22.71 15.63
C LEU A 36 39.86 22.27 14.20
N PRO A 37 40.56 23.09 13.39
CA PRO A 37 40.89 22.76 12.00
C PRO A 37 41.52 21.37 11.84
N HIS A 38 42.45 21.00 12.72
CA HIS A 38 43.11 19.69 12.66
C HIS A 38 42.18 18.51 13.00
N ASP A 39 41.22 18.71 13.92
CA ASP A 39 40.22 17.69 14.27
C ASP A 39 39.16 17.57 13.17
N PHE A 40 38.86 18.68 12.49
CA PHE A 40 37.98 18.71 11.34
C PHE A 40 38.61 17.98 10.14
N ASP A 41 39.89 18.21 9.85
CA ASP A 41 40.62 17.53 8.78
C ASP A 41 40.63 16.01 9.01
N ARG A 42 40.90 15.57 10.25
CA ARG A 42 40.83 14.14 10.63
C ARG A 42 39.42 13.56 10.49
N TYR A 43 38.39 14.30 10.88
CA TYR A 43 37.00 13.87 10.70
C TYR A 43 36.62 13.76 9.22
N GLU A 44 37.05 14.71 8.39
CA GLU A 44 36.78 14.72 6.95
C GLU A 44 37.50 13.58 6.24
N GLU A 45 38.77 13.33 6.56
CA GLU A 45 39.54 12.18 6.06
C GLU A 45 38.89 10.85 6.47
N LEU A 46 38.49 10.71 7.74
CA LEU A 46 37.84 9.50 8.25
C LEU A 46 36.47 9.27 7.60
N ARG A 47 35.70 10.34 7.40
CA ARG A 47 34.39 10.28 6.73
C ARG A 47 34.53 9.91 5.26
N TYR A 48 35.49 10.51 4.55
CA TYR A 48 35.78 10.17 3.16
C TYR A 48 36.23 8.71 3.04
N TRP A 49 37.09 8.25 3.96
CA TRP A 49 37.52 6.85 4.01
C TRP A 49 36.34 5.90 4.24
N TYR A 50 35.42 6.23 5.17
CA TYR A 50 34.22 5.43 5.42
C TYR A 50 33.26 5.43 4.22
N ASP A 51 33.08 6.58 3.55
CA ASP A 51 32.29 6.67 2.32
C ASP A 51 32.90 5.79 1.22
N CYS A 52 34.23 5.81 1.03
CA CYS A 52 34.93 4.92 0.12
C CYS A 52 34.74 3.44 0.47
N LEU A 53 34.80 3.09 1.77
CA LEU A 53 34.58 1.72 2.24
C LEU A 53 33.15 1.25 1.95
N CYS A 54 32.14 2.10 2.20
CA CYS A 54 30.76 1.82 1.84
C CYS A 54 30.59 1.62 0.32
N TYR A 55 31.23 2.46 -0.50
CA TYR A 55 31.20 2.29 -1.96
C TYR A 55 31.89 1.00 -2.42
N GLU A 56 33.00 0.61 -1.80
CA GLU A 56 33.67 -0.65 -2.10
C GLU A 56 32.83 -1.86 -1.67
N GLU A 57 32.17 -1.79 -0.52
CA GLU A 57 31.28 -2.85 -0.04
C GLU A 57 30.03 -3.00 -0.94
N GLU A 58 29.44 -1.89 -1.39
CA GLU A 58 28.38 -1.88 -2.40
C GLU A 58 28.85 -2.50 -3.72
N LEU A 59 30.07 -2.17 -4.17
CA LEU A 59 30.65 -2.72 -5.39
C LEU A 59 30.91 -4.24 -5.27
N ARG A 60 31.39 -4.70 -4.12
CA ARG A 60 31.58 -6.14 -3.84
C ARG A 60 30.25 -6.89 -3.87
N GLN A 61 29.19 -6.33 -3.29
CA GLN A 61 27.86 -6.92 -3.35
C GLN A 61 27.33 -6.99 -4.80
N TYR A 62 27.63 -5.98 -5.61
CA TYR A 62 27.33 -5.99 -7.04
C TYR A 62 28.10 -7.07 -7.79
N ASP A 63 29.40 -7.22 -7.52
CA ASP A 63 30.24 -8.24 -8.15
C ASP A 63 29.79 -9.66 -7.76
N GLU A 64 29.45 -9.89 -6.49
CA GLU A 64 28.85 -11.14 -6.01
C GLU A 64 27.50 -11.44 -6.68
N TYR A 65 26.67 -10.42 -6.92
CA TYR A 65 25.42 -10.56 -7.67
C TYR A 65 25.66 -10.97 -9.14
N ILE A 66 26.62 -10.33 -9.81
CA ILE A 66 26.97 -10.67 -11.20
C ILE A 66 27.52 -12.09 -11.28
N ALA A 67 28.37 -12.49 -10.34
CA ALA A 67 28.89 -13.85 -10.25
C ALA A 67 27.77 -14.89 -10.03
N ALA A 68 26.83 -14.61 -9.13
CA ALA A 68 25.69 -15.49 -8.87
C ALA A 68 24.77 -15.65 -10.11
N ILE A 69 24.58 -14.59 -10.91
CA ILE A 69 23.84 -14.69 -12.18
C ILE A 69 24.59 -15.56 -13.17
N GLN A 70 25.90 -15.35 -13.33
CA GLN A 70 26.72 -16.13 -14.26
C GLN A 70 26.72 -17.63 -13.90
N GLU A 71 26.79 -17.96 -12.61
CA GLU A 71 26.75 -19.33 -12.13
C GLU A 71 25.38 -20.00 -12.37
N ILE A 72 24.28 -19.24 -12.27
CA ILE A 72 22.93 -19.72 -12.61
C ILE A 72 22.78 -19.93 -14.13
N GLU A 73 23.37 -19.06 -14.95
CA GLU A 73 23.38 -19.20 -16.41
C GLU A 73 24.22 -20.41 -16.86
N GLU A 74 25.37 -20.62 -16.22
CA GLU A 74 26.31 -21.71 -16.54
C GLU A 74 25.79 -23.08 -16.07
N ASN A 75 25.07 -23.12 -14.93
CA ASN A 75 24.44 -24.35 -14.41
C ASN A 75 23.06 -24.66 -15.03
N ARG A 76 22.61 -23.92 -16.04
CA ARG A 76 21.37 -24.23 -16.77
C ARG A 76 21.60 -25.43 -17.69
N PRO A 77 20.95 -26.60 -17.48
CA PRO A 77 21.04 -27.70 -18.42
C PRO A 77 20.47 -27.27 -19.79
N GLN A 78 21.22 -27.55 -20.86
CA GLN A 78 20.82 -27.26 -22.24
C GLN A 78 19.61 -28.10 -22.66
N THR A 79 18.42 -27.67 -22.26
CA THR A 79 17.16 -28.05 -22.90
C THR A 79 16.44 -26.76 -23.25
N GLU A 80 16.19 -26.58 -24.54
CA GLU A 80 15.48 -25.44 -25.13
C GLU A 80 14.20 -25.10 -24.33
N ALA A 81 14.25 -24.01 -23.58
CA ALA A 81 13.08 -23.40 -22.95
C ALA A 81 13.26 -21.88 -23.03
N PRO A 82 12.18 -21.12 -23.29
CA PRO A 82 12.26 -19.69 -23.55
C PRO A 82 12.95 -18.96 -22.38
N PRO A 83 13.58 -17.79 -22.64
CA PRO A 83 14.32 -17.08 -21.60
C PRO A 83 13.36 -16.66 -20.48
N VAL A 84 13.39 -17.40 -19.37
CA VAL A 84 12.78 -16.95 -18.12
C VAL A 84 13.64 -15.77 -17.69
N ARG A 85 13.11 -14.56 -17.88
CA ARG A 85 13.67 -13.35 -17.31
C ARG A 85 13.69 -13.54 -15.80
N THR A 86 14.85 -13.87 -15.24
CA THR A 86 15.07 -13.79 -13.81
C THR A 86 14.79 -12.34 -13.41
N PRO A 87 13.86 -12.11 -12.47
CA PRO A 87 13.58 -10.75 -12.02
C PRO A 87 14.88 -10.17 -11.43
N PRO A 88 15.22 -8.90 -11.70
CA PRO A 88 16.38 -8.26 -11.08
C PRO A 88 16.24 -8.41 -9.56
N MET A 89 17.24 -9.02 -8.91
CA MET A 89 17.28 -9.00 -7.44
C MET A 89 17.32 -7.54 -7.03
N ARG A 90 16.31 -7.11 -6.28
CA ARG A 90 16.15 -5.70 -5.91
C ARG A 90 17.27 -5.36 -4.93
N ILE A 91 18.11 -4.40 -5.31
CA ILE A 91 19.30 -3.87 -4.63
C ILE A 91 19.02 -3.33 -3.19
N PHE A 92 17.77 -3.34 -2.73
CA PHE A 92 17.34 -2.77 -1.44
C PHE A 92 16.73 -3.82 -0.48
N VAL A 93 17.21 -5.06 -0.45
CA VAL A 93 16.59 -6.15 0.35
C VAL A 93 16.46 -5.80 1.85
N SER A 94 17.43 -5.06 2.39
CA SER A 94 17.40 -4.60 3.80
C SER A 94 16.33 -3.53 4.04
N ASP A 95 16.24 -2.51 3.17
CA ASP A 95 15.22 -1.45 3.28
C ASP A 95 13.82 -1.97 2.97
N ASP A 96 13.69 -2.90 2.02
CA ASP A 96 12.44 -3.59 1.70
C ASP A 96 11.95 -4.38 2.91
N ARG A 97 12.85 -5.06 3.64
CA ARG A 97 12.48 -5.74 4.89
C ARG A 97 11.96 -4.78 5.95
N HIS A 98 12.61 -3.63 6.15
CA HIS A 98 12.15 -2.62 7.11
C HIS A 98 10.83 -1.98 6.69
N MET A 99 10.68 -1.66 5.41
CA MET A 99 9.44 -1.14 4.84
C MET A 99 8.31 -2.15 5.01
N MET A 100 8.53 -3.42 4.68
CA MET A 100 7.52 -4.47 4.84
C MET A 100 7.16 -4.70 6.31
N ALA A 101 8.12 -4.59 7.24
CA ALA A 101 7.85 -4.65 8.67
C ALA A 101 6.99 -3.46 9.14
N LYS A 102 7.28 -2.24 8.67
CA LYS A 102 6.46 -1.05 8.95
C LYS A 102 5.08 -1.16 8.31
N HIS A 103 5.01 -1.62 7.07
CA HIS A 103 3.77 -1.86 6.34
C HIS A 103 2.90 -2.87 7.10
N ALA A 104 3.45 -4.01 7.52
CA ALA A 104 2.74 -5.01 8.32
C ALA A 104 2.29 -4.48 9.69
N ALA A 105 3.01 -3.51 10.28
CA ALA A 105 2.62 -2.90 11.55
C ALA A 105 1.43 -1.94 11.42
N VAL A 106 1.28 -1.26 10.28
CA VAL A 106 0.18 -0.30 10.03
C VAL A 106 -0.99 -0.90 9.25
N TYR A 107 -0.78 -2.03 8.57
CA TYR A 107 -1.81 -2.70 7.80
C TYR A 107 -2.85 -3.34 8.75
N PRO A 108 -4.16 -3.22 8.46
CA PRO A 108 -5.21 -3.85 9.25
C PRO A 108 -5.05 -5.37 9.28
N SER A 109 -5.52 -5.97 10.37
CA SER A 109 -5.60 -7.44 10.50
C SER A 109 -6.66 -8.04 9.56
N SER A 110 -6.55 -9.34 9.25
CA SER A 110 -7.56 -10.05 8.44
C SER A 110 -8.97 -9.92 9.03
N GLU A 111 -9.07 -10.01 10.36
CA GLU A 111 -10.34 -9.89 11.09
C GLU A 111 -10.98 -8.51 10.91
N GLU A 112 -10.18 -7.44 10.99
CA GLU A 112 -10.65 -6.07 10.75
C GLU A 112 -11.12 -5.88 9.30
N LEU A 113 -10.39 -6.43 8.32
CA LEU A 113 -10.79 -6.36 6.91
C LEU A 113 -12.09 -7.13 6.63
N GLU A 114 -12.25 -8.31 7.23
CA GLU A 114 -13.47 -9.11 7.15
C GLU A 114 -14.66 -8.39 7.79
N ALA A 115 -14.44 -7.74 8.94
CA ALA A 115 -15.45 -6.92 9.60
C ALA A 115 -15.88 -5.74 8.69
N VAL A 116 -14.93 -5.03 8.09
CA VAL A 116 -15.21 -3.94 7.15
C VAL A 116 -16.02 -4.42 5.95
N GLN A 117 -15.61 -5.52 5.32
CA GLN A 117 -16.35 -6.11 4.19
C GLN A 117 -17.77 -6.51 4.59
N THR A 118 -17.92 -7.09 5.79
CA THR A 118 -19.21 -7.52 6.34
C THR A 118 -20.13 -6.32 6.54
N VAL A 119 -19.67 -5.27 7.23
CA VAL A 119 -20.46 -4.05 7.46
C VAL A 119 -20.86 -3.39 6.14
N ILE A 120 -19.94 -3.25 5.19
CA ILE A 120 -20.27 -2.67 3.88
C ILE A 120 -21.30 -3.53 3.14
N SER A 121 -21.14 -4.86 3.15
CA SER A 121 -22.09 -5.75 2.49
C SER A 121 -23.49 -5.66 3.11
N HIS A 122 -23.58 -5.47 4.43
CA HIS A 122 -24.84 -5.28 5.14
C HIS A 122 -25.50 -3.96 4.78
N VAL A 123 -24.74 -2.87 4.76
CA VAL A 123 -25.24 -1.55 4.38
C VAL A 123 -25.67 -1.53 2.91
N GLU A 124 -24.89 -2.15 2.00
CA GLU A 124 -25.24 -2.29 0.59
C GLU A 124 -26.52 -3.09 0.39
N CYS A 125 -26.69 -4.20 1.12
CA CYS A 125 -27.90 -5.01 1.09
C CYS A 125 -29.11 -4.24 1.62
N ALA A 126 -28.96 -3.55 2.76
CA ALA A 126 -30.01 -2.73 3.33
C ALA A 126 -30.43 -1.60 2.37
N LEU A 127 -29.47 -0.88 1.78
CA LEU A 127 -29.75 0.17 0.78
C LEU A 127 -30.41 -0.38 -0.48
N LYS A 128 -30.07 -1.60 -0.90
CA LYS A 128 -30.77 -2.29 -1.99
C LYS A 128 -32.24 -2.53 -1.63
N THR A 129 -32.53 -3.04 -0.44
CA THR A 129 -33.92 -3.26 0.02
C THR A 129 -34.69 -1.94 0.13
N VAL A 130 -34.06 -0.87 0.62
CA VAL A 130 -34.66 0.48 0.65
C VAL A 130 -34.95 0.97 -0.77
N SER A 131 -34.05 0.74 -1.73
CA SER A 131 -34.28 1.05 -3.14
C SER A 131 -35.49 0.31 -3.70
N ASP A 132 -35.59 -0.99 -3.44
CA ASP A 132 -36.70 -1.81 -3.94
C ASP A 132 -38.05 -1.35 -3.35
N LEU A 133 -38.08 -0.96 -2.06
CA LEU A 133 -39.28 -0.39 -1.42
C LEU A 133 -39.68 0.96 -2.02
N LEU A 134 -38.71 1.85 -2.26
CA LEU A 134 -38.96 3.16 -2.86
C LEU A 134 -39.46 3.04 -4.30
N ASP A 135 -38.95 2.08 -5.08
CA ASP A 135 -39.41 1.83 -6.44
C ASP A 135 -40.86 1.29 -6.47
N VAL A 136 -41.24 0.47 -5.48
CA VAL A 136 -42.62 -0.01 -5.29
C VAL A 136 -43.56 1.14 -4.90
N GLU A 137 -43.18 1.98 -3.94
CA GLU A 137 -44.00 3.12 -3.49
C GLU A 137 -44.17 4.20 -4.56
N ALA A 138 -43.16 4.41 -5.40
CA ALA A 138 -43.20 5.38 -6.50
C ALA A 138 -44.04 4.89 -7.69
N GLY A 139 -44.59 3.67 -7.64
CA GLY A 139 -45.46 3.15 -8.69
C GLY A 139 -44.77 2.93 -10.02
N VAL A 140 -43.44 2.80 -10.04
CA VAL A 140 -42.66 2.56 -11.28
C VAL A 140 -42.62 1.07 -11.67
N GLY A 141 -43.55 0.27 -11.13
CA GLY A 141 -43.68 -1.15 -11.42
C GLY A 141 -45.03 -1.72 -11.02
N VAL A 142 -46.09 -1.40 -11.77
CA VAL A 142 -47.21 -2.35 -11.90
C VAL A 142 -47.00 -3.13 -13.20
N ALA A 143 -46.42 -4.33 -13.06
CA ALA A 143 -46.74 -5.45 -13.93
C ALA A 143 -46.95 -6.68 -13.02
N PRO A 144 -48.16 -7.25 -12.98
CA PRO A 144 -48.52 -8.35 -12.09
C PRO A 144 -47.99 -9.69 -12.61
N VAL A 145 -47.58 -10.55 -11.67
CA VAL A 145 -47.60 -12.03 -11.69
C VAL A 145 -47.27 -12.73 -13.04
N PRO A 146 -46.16 -13.50 -13.15
CA PRO A 146 -45.94 -14.33 -14.33
C PRO A 146 -46.92 -15.52 -14.32
N VAL A 147 -47.91 -15.45 -15.20
CA VAL A 147 -48.57 -16.64 -15.74
C VAL A 147 -47.68 -17.16 -16.87
N GLU A 148 -47.50 -18.48 -16.88
CA GLU A 148 -46.63 -19.23 -17.79
C GLU A 148 -46.75 -18.86 -19.27
N GLY A 149 -45.63 -18.93 -20.01
CA GLY A 149 -45.64 -19.12 -21.46
C GLY A 149 -44.79 -18.13 -22.27
N ALA A 150 -43.64 -18.63 -22.70
CA ALA A 150 -42.83 -18.30 -23.88
C ALA A 150 -43.09 -17.03 -24.74
N GLU A 151 -41.95 -16.41 -25.08
CA GLU A 151 -41.57 -15.77 -26.35
C GLU A 151 -41.22 -14.26 -26.33
N LYS A 152 -40.10 -13.98 -27.02
CA LYS A 152 -39.34 -12.73 -27.14
C LYS A 152 -40.22 -11.48 -27.28
N SER A 153 -39.96 -10.47 -26.46
CA SER A 153 -40.35 -9.09 -26.73
C SER A 153 -39.36 -8.10 -26.11
N GLU A 154 -39.18 -7.00 -26.82
CA GLU A 154 -38.16 -5.98 -26.65
C GLU A 154 -38.03 -5.46 -25.21
N VAL A 155 -36.78 -5.22 -24.80
CA VAL A 155 -36.43 -4.62 -23.52
C VAL A 155 -36.93 -3.17 -23.53
N ALA A 156 -38.15 -2.97 -23.02
CA ALA A 156 -38.63 -1.66 -22.62
C ALA A 156 -37.58 -0.99 -21.70
N PRO A 157 -37.37 0.34 -21.81
CA PRO A 157 -36.39 1.02 -20.98
C PRO A 157 -36.70 0.70 -19.51
N PRO A 158 -35.71 0.25 -18.72
CA PRO A 158 -35.95 -0.07 -17.34
C PRO A 158 -36.56 1.17 -16.66
N PRO A 159 -37.58 0.98 -15.80
CA PRO A 159 -38.15 2.07 -15.03
C PRO A 159 -37.00 2.84 -14.36
N GLU A 160 -37.02 4.17 -14.48
CA GLU A 160 -35.98 5.02 -13.90
C GLU A 160 -36.04 4.89 -12.37
N ARG A 161 -35.27 3.94 -11.83
CA ARG A 161 -35.18 3.69 -10.40
C ARG A 161 -34.75 4.98 -9.70
N ILE A 162 -35.35 5.26 -8.55
CA ILE A 162 -35.05 6.49 -7.81
C ILE A 162 -33.59 6.48 -7.35
N LEU A 163 -33.13 5.32 -6.88
CA LEU A 163 -31.74 5.07 -6.50
C LEU A 163 -31.05 4.25 -7.60
N ARG A 164 -29.97 4.80 -8.16
CA ARG A 164 -29.16 4.17 -9.22
C ARG A 164 -28.22 3.11 -8.68
N GLY A 165 -27.68 3.31 -7.49
CA GLY A 165 -26.74 2.39 -6.86
C GLY A 165 -25.94 3.00 -5.72
N VAL A 166 -25.14 2.15 -5.09
CA VAL A 166 -24.21 2.50 -4.01
C VAL A 166 -22.79 2.30 -4.52
N MET A 167 -21.92 3.26 -4.25
CA MET A 167 -20.50 3.18 -4.60
C MET A 167 -19.63 3.29 -3.36
N ARG A 168 -18.65 2.39 -3.25
CA ARG A 168 -17.60 2.50 -2.24
C ARG A 168 -16.65 3.62 -2.64
N VAL A 169 -16.34 4.51 -1.70
CA VAL A 169 -15.36 5.60 -1.92
C VAL A 169 -14.37 5.66 -0.75
N GLY A 170 -13.50 6.67 -0.74
CA GLY A 170 -12.56 6.88 0.36
C GLY A 170 -11.45 5.82 0.43
N LEU A 171 -11.00 5.52 1.65
CA LEU A 171 -9.90 4.58 1.93
C LEU A 171 -10.25 3.14 1.53
N VAL A 172 -11.50 2.74 1.75
CA VAL A 172 -12.04 1.42 1.39
C VAL A 172 -11.86 1.14 -0.10
N ALA A 173 -12.26 2.08 -0.95
CA ALA A 173 -12.20 1.90 -2.40
C ALA A 173 -10.76 1.87 -2.93
N LYS A 174 -9.83 2.55 -2.23
CA LYS A 174 -8.42 2.63 -2.60
C LYS A 174 -7.57 1.50 -2.00
N GLY A 175 -8.12 0.71 -1.09
CA GLY A 175 -7.35 -0.28 -0.33
C GLY A 175 -6.30 0.34 0.58
N LEU A 176 -6.57 1.53 1.12
CA LEU A 176 -5.64 2.31 1.95
C LEU A 176 -6.08 2.38 3.42
N LEU A 177 -6.89 1.40 3.87
CA LEU A 177 -7.26 1.29 5.27
C LEU A 177 -6.03 0.96 6.10
N LEU A 178 -5.91 1.61 7.25
CA LEU A 178 -4.90 1.37 8.26
C LEU A 178 -5.52 0.77 9.52
N LYS A 179 -4.67 0.17 10.35
CA LYS A 179 -5.08 -0.41 11.62
C LYS A 179 -5.68 0.66 12.54
N GLY A 180 -6.90 0.42 12.99
CA GLY A 180 -7.67 1.35 13.83
C GLY A 180 -8.56 2.33 13.05
N ASP A 181 -8.56 2.31 11.72
CA ASP A 181 -9.50 3.11 10.93
C ASP A 181 -10.92 2.54 11.07
N MET A 182 -11.82 3.35 11.65
CA MET A 182 -13.24 3.01 11.84
C MET A 182 -14.17 3.75 10.87
N ASP A 183 -13.61 4.63 10.04
CA ASP A 183 -14.36 5.50 9.15
C ASP A 183 -14.49 4.86 7.76
N LEU A 184 -15.73 4.58 7.35
CA LEU A 184 -16.07 3.99 6.05
C LEU A 184 -17.00 4.92 5.28
N GLU A 185 -16.71 5.12 4.00
CA GLU A 185 -17.45 6.05 3.15
C GLU A 185 -18.13 5.34 1.97
N LEU A 186 -19.42 5.59 1.80
CA LEU A 186 -20.24 5.11 0.69
C LEU A 186 -20.99 6.29 0.08
N VAL A 187 -21.12 6.29 -1.24
CA VAL A 187 -21.91 7.29 -2.00
C VAL A 187 -23.15 6.62 -2.56
N LEU A 188 -24.31 7.17 -2.23
CA LEU A 188 -25.59 6.78 -2.82
C LEU A 188 -25.89 7.64 -4.05
N LEU A 189 -26.10 7.00 -5.20
CA LEU A 189 -26.45 7.66 -6.45
C LEU A 189 -27.97 7.71 -6.61
N CYS A 190 -28.50 8.90 -6.87
CA CYS A 190 -29.92 9.13 -7.18
C CYS A 190 -30.07 9.53 -8.65
N THR A 191 -31.19 9.17 -9.29
CA THR A 191 -31.48 9.58 -10.68
C THR A 191 -31.77 11.09 -10.76
N GLU A 192 -32.55 11.61 -9.81
CA GLU A 192 -32.82 13.04 -9.68
C GLU A 192 -32.01 13.66 -8.54
N LYS A 193 -31.96 15.01 -8.50
CA LYS A 193 -31.29 15.74 -7.43
C LYS A 193 -31.86 15.32 -6.06
N PRO A 194 -31.01 14.83 -5.13
CA PRO A 194 -31.49 14.37 -3.84
C PRO A 194 -32.14 15.51 -3.06
N THR A 195 -33.34 15.26 -2.56
CA THR A 195 -34.10 16.18 -1.70
C THR A 195 -33.94 15.78 -0.24
N VAL A 196 -34.10 16.75 0.68
CA VAL A 196 -33.99 16.49 2.14
C VAL A 196 -35.04 15.48 2.61
N THR A 197 -36.21 15.44 1.96
CA THR A 197 -37.28 14.46 2.24
C THR A 197 -36.87 13.05 1.85
N LEU A 198 -36.28 12.87 0.66
CA LEU A 198 -35.76 11.56 0.22
C LEU A 198 -34.66 11.07 1.16
N LEU A 199 -33.74 11.94 1.57
CA LEU A 199 -32.65 11.58 2.49
C LEU A 199 -33.20 11.11 3.85
N LYS A 200 -34.18 11.82 4.42
CA LYS A 200 -34.82 11.41 5.68
C LYS A 200 -35.51 10.05 5.55
N LYS A 201 -36.24 9.85 4.45
CA LYS A 201 -36.94 8.60 4.17
C LYS A 201 -35.96 7.43 4.02
N VAL A 202 -34.84 7.64 3.32
CA VAL A 202 -33.78 6.63 3.20
C VAL A 202 -33.15 6.36 4.57
N ALA A 203 -32.86 7.38 5.37
CA ALA A 203 -32.26 7.20 6.70
C ALA A 203 -33.16 6.41 7.67
N GLU A 204 -34.47 6.71 7.69
CA GLU A 204 -35.45 5.99 8.52
C GLU A 204 -35.55 4.52 8.10
N ASN A 205 -35.73 4.25 6.80
CA ASN A 205 -35.81 2.88 6.29
C ASN A 205 -34.48 2.14 6.39
N LEU A 206 -33.34 2.83 6.27
CA LEU A 206 -32.04 2.19 6.42
C LEU A 206 -31.84 1.68 7.85
N SER A 207 -32.25 2.48 8.84
CA SER A 207 -32.14 2.09 10.25
C SER A 207 -32.92 0.82 10.57
N THR A 208 -34.14 0.69 10.04
CA THR A 208 -34.97 -0.52 10.22
C THR A 208 -34.42 -1.73 9.47
N GLN A 209 -33.95 -1.54 8.23
CA GLN A 209 -33.40 -2.63 7.43
C GLN A 209 -32.07 -3.16 7.99
N ILE A 210 -31.24 -2.28 8.57
CA ILE A 210 -30.01 -2.68 9.24
C ILE A 210 -30.34 -3.56 10.45
N GLU A 211 -31.28 -3.17 11.31
CA GLU A 211 -31.69 -3.99 12.46
C GLU A 211 -32.17 -5.39 12.04
N VAL A 212 -32.96 -5.48 10.97
CA VAL A 212 -33.43 -6.77 10.43
C VAL A 212 -32.25 -7.63 9.95
N VAL A 213 -31.26 -7.03 9.29
CA VAL A 213 -30.07 -7.74 8.79
C VAL A 213 -29.15 -8.20 9.94
N TYR A 214 -29.06 -7.44 11.02
CA TYR A 214 -28.30 -7.82 12.23
C TYR A 214 -29.03 -8.83 13.11
N LEU A 215 -30.36 -8.87 13.12
CA LEU A 215 -31.15 -9.80 13.95
C LEU A 215 -31.28 -11.21 13.35
N PHE A 216 -31.10 -11.37 12.04
CA PHE A 216 -31.26 -12.64 11.34
C PHE A 216 -29.94 -13.37 11.02
N ARG A 217 -28.83 -12.98 11.65
CA ARG A 217 -27.51 -13.60 11.47
C ARG A 217 -26.86 -13.90 12.81
#